data_AF-A0A952T6F6-F1
#
_entry.id   AF-A0A952T6F6-F1
#
_cell.length_a   1.000
_cell.length_b   1.000
_cell.length_c   1.000
_cell.angle_alpha   90.00
_cell.angle_beta   90.00
_cell.angle_gamma   90.00
#
_symmetry.space_group_name_H-M   'P 1'
#
loop_
_entity.id
_entity.type
_entity.pdbx_description
1 polymer ?
#
loop_
_entity_poly.entity_id
_entity_poly.type
_entity_poly.pdbx_seq_one_letter_code
_entity_poly.pdbx_strand_id
1 'polypeptide(L)' 'MDIPRRNTTKRKTEETGTLEPDFYVEHGKIVFTAAYHLKRGYCCKSGCRHCPYSTGNRKLP' A
#
# COMPACT_ATOMS: atom_id res chain seq x y z
N MET A 1 31.76 18.72 31.73
CA MET A 1 31.61 17.37 31.13
C MET A 1 30.14 17.14 30.91
N ASP A 2 29.62 17.75 29.87
CA ASP A 2 28.19 17.97 29.67
C ASP A 2 27.79 17.09 28.50
N ILE A 3 27.20 15.94 28.82
CA ILE A 3 26.75 14.96 27.85
C ILE A 3 25.68 15.63 26.97
N PRO A 4 25.87 15.75 25.64
CA PRO A 4 24.81 16.23 24.78
C PRO A 4 23.67 15.21 24.84
N ARG A 5 22.51 15.65 25.34
CA ARG A 5 21.26 14.88 25.34
C ARG A 5 21.00 14.40 23.91
N ARG A 6 21.10 13.08 23.73
CA ARG A 6 20.73 12.33 22.54
C ARG A 6 19.32 12.76 22.13
N ASN A 7 19.23 13.67 21.16
CA ASN A 7 17.95 14.12 20.62
C ASN A 7 17.32 12.93 19.89
N THR A 8 16.29 12.35 20.50
CA THR A 8 15.53 11.18 20.03
C THR A 8 14.64 11.54 18.83
N THR A 9 15.11 12.37 17.91
CA THR A 9 14.35 12.89 16.77
C THR A 9 14.59 12.12 15.48
N LYS A 10 14.90 10.81 15.50
CA LYS A 10 15.13 10.05 14.27
C LYS A 10 14.66 8.59 14.31
N ARG A 11 13.44 8.41 13.80
CA ARG A 11 13.04 7.50 12.69
C ARG A 11 11.88 6.57 13.03
N LYS A 12 10.97 6.46 12.03
CA LYS A 12 9.67 5.75 11.99
C LYS A 12 8.52 6.56 12.59
N THR A 13 7.51 7.04 11.87
CA THR A 13 7.03 6.73 10.52
C THR A 13 6.11 7.87 10.11
N GLU A 14 6.62 8.87 9.40
CA GLU A 14 5.81 10.00 8.89
C GLU A 14 6.14 10.23 7.42
N GLU A 15 5.99 9.18 6.64
CA GLU A 15 6.12 9.23 5.18
C GLU A 15 4.81 8.70 4.59
N THR A 16 3.71 9.41 4.85
CA THR A 16 2.53 9.34 3.98
C THR A 16 2.90 10.04 2.67
N GLY A 17 3.66 9.32 1.84
CA GLY A 17 3.98 9.73 0.49
C GLY A 17 2.71 10.04 -0.28
N THR A 18 2.83 11.01 -1.20
CA THR A 18 1.96 11.32 -2.34
C THR A 18 0.52 10.84 -2.19
N LEU A 19 -0.42 11.76 -1.99
CA LEU A 19 -1.86 11.57 -1.74
C LEU A 19 -2.61 10.88 -2.90
N GLU A 20 -2.10 9.78 -3.45
CA GLU A 20 -2.82 8.94 -4.39
C GLU A 20 -3.90 8.16 -3.62
N PRO A 21 -5.16 8.22 -4.07
CA PRO A 21 -6.25 7.57 -3.38
C PRO A 21 -6.10 6.04 -3.45
N ASP A 22 -6.24 5.40 -2.28
CA ASP A 22 -6.19 3.95 -2.12
C ASP A 22 -7.36 3.22 -2.82
N PHE A 23 -8.42 3.95 -3.13
CA PHE A 23 -9.58 3.47 -3.87
C PHE A 23 -10.26 4.62 -4.61
N TYR A 24 -11.00 4.31 -5.67
CA TYR A 24 -11.87 5.25 -6.36
C TYR A 24 -13.25 4.64 -6.56
N VAL A 25 -14.25 5.49 -6.78
CA VAL A 25 -15.63 5.04 -7.05
C VAL A 25 -15.89 5.10 -8.54
N GLU A 26 -16.26 3.96 -9.12
CA GLU A 26 -16.57 3.81 -10.53
C GLU A 26 -17.95 3.17 -10.64
N HIS A 27 -18.90 3.86 -11.26
CA HIS A 27 -20.29 3.38 -11.42
C HIS A 27 -20.95 2.89 -10.09
N GLY A 28 -20.69 3.61 -8.99
CA GLY A 28 -21.21 3.26 -7.66
C GLY A 28 -20.54 2.07 -6.99
N LYS A 29 -19.45 1.55 -7.56
CA LYS A 29 -18.63 0.46 -6.99
C LYS A 29 -17.30 1.02 -6.51
N ILE A 30 -16.86 0.55 -5.34
CA ILE A 30 -15.54 0.90 -4.80
C ILE A 30 -14.49 0.03 -5.48
N VAL A 31 -13.56 0.65 -6.18
CA VAL A 31 -12.44 0.01 -6.86
C VAL A 31 -11.15 0.35 -6.13
N PHE A 32 -10.57 -0.65 -5.46
CA PHE A 32 -9.30 -0.51 -4.76
C PHE A 32 -8.12 -0.51 -5.73
N THR A 33 -7.16 0.38 -5.49
CA THR A 33 -5.95 0.50 -6.31
C THR A 33 -4.88 -0.53 -5.90
N ALA A 34 -3.88 -0.75 -6.75
CA ALA A 34 -2.75 -1.61 -6.43
C ALA A 34 -1.96 -1.09 -5.21
N ALA A 35 -1.83 0.25 -5.08
CA ALA A 35 -1.15 0.89 -3.96
C ALA A 35 -1.77 0.51 -2.61
N TYR A 36 -3.11 0.47 -2.52
CA TYR A 36 -3.79 0.03 -1.31
C TYR A 36 -3.44 -1.41 -0.92
N HIS A 37 -3.36 -2.31 -1.91
CA HIS A 37 -3.03 -3.71 -1.68
C HIS A 37 -1.56 -3.89 -1.26
N LEU A 38 -0.66 -3.05 -1.77
CA LEU A 38 0.75 -3.01 -1.37
C LEU A 38 0.90 -2.50 0.07
N LYS A 39 0.23 -1.39 0.42
CA LYS A 39 0.21 -0.85 1.79
C LYS A 39 -0.37 -1.86 2.80
N ARG A 40 -1.43 -2.56 2.40
CA ARG A 40 -2.10 -3.58 3.23
C ARG A 40 -1.30 -4.86 3.39
N GLY A 41 -0.46 -5.21 2.40
CA GLY A 41 0.43 -6.36 2.45
C GLY A 41 -0.23 -7.73 2.21
N TYR A 42 -1.50 -7.80 1.79
CA TYR A 42 -2.15 -9.08 1.45
C TYR A 42 -3.29 -8.96 0.42
N CYS A 43 -3.60 -10.10 -0.23
CA CYS A 43 -4.67 -10.24 -1.21
C CYS A 43 -6.05 -10.40 -0.54
N CYS A 44 -7.03 -9.59 -0.93
CA CYS A 44 -8.41 -9.68 -0.44
C CYS A 44 -9.23 -10.84 -1.05
N LYS A 45 -8.71 -11.52 -2.08
CA LYS A 45 -9.36 -12.61 -2.83
C LYS A 45 -10.74 -12.26 -3.44
N SER A 46 -11.07 -10.97 -3.55
CA SER A 46 -12.33 -10.50 -4.12
C SER A 46 -12.34 -10.40 -5.65
N GLY A 47 -11.30 -10.89 -6.33
CA GLY A 47 -11.20 -10.84 -7.79
C GLY A 47 -10.99 -9.43 -8.35
N CYS A 48 -10.26 -8.55 -7.65
CA CYS A 48 -10.02 -7.18 -8.10
C CYS A 48 -9.19 -7.15 -9.39
N ARG A 49 -9.61 -6.34 -10.36
CA ARG A 49 -8.94 -6.20 -11.67
C ARG A 49 -7.49 -5.73 -11.55
N HIS A 50 -7.18 -4.89 -10.57
CA HIS A 50 -5.83 -4.33 -10.36
C HIS A 50 -5.11 -4.97 -9.16
N CYS A 51 -5.45 -6.22 -8.83
CA CYS A 51 -4.82 -6.90 -7.70
C CYS A 51 -3.36 -7.24 -8.02
N PRO A 52 -2.37 -6.69 -7.29
CA PRO A 52 -0.95 -6.99 -7.54
C PRO A 52 -0.60 -8.45 -7.20
N TYR A 53 -1.40 -9.10 -6.35
CA TYR A 53 -1.23 -10.50 -5.96
C TYR A 53 -1.96 -11.48 -6.88
N SER A 54 -2.78 -10.99 -7.81
CA SER A 54 -3.50 -11.84 -8.77
C SER A 54 -2.55 -12.27 -9.89
N THR A 55 -1.57 -13.10 -9.54
CA THR A 55 -0.71 -13.80 -10.49
C THR A 55 -1.47 -14.98 -11.08
N GLY A 56 -2.39 -14.67 -11.99
CA GLY A 56 -2.99 -15.65 -12.91
C GLY A 56 -2.05 -16.08 -14.03
N ASN A 57 -0.73 -16.05 -13.85
CA ASN A 57 0.22 -16.55 -14.84
C ASN A 57 0.39 -18.06 -14.68
N ARG A 58 -0.66 -18.80 -15.05
CA ARG A 58 -0.43 -20.11 -15.66
C ARG A 58 0.14 -19.82 -17.04
N LYS A 59 1.47 -19.62 -17.16
CA LYS A 59 2.14 -20.00 -18.39
C LYS A 59 2.06 -21.52 -18.44
N LEU A 60 0.96 -22.03 -18.99
CA LEU A 60 0.91 -23.41 -19.43
C LEU A 60 1.71 -23.46 -20.74
N PRO A 61 2.68 -24.38 -20.89
CA PRO A 61 3.42 -24.55 -22.14
C PRO A 61 2.49 -24.88 -23.32
#